data_AF-A0A9W4T6T0-F1
#
_entry.id   AF-A0A9W4T6T0-F1
#
_cell.length_a   1.000
_cell.length_b   1.000
_cell.length_c   1.000
_cell.angle_alpha   90.00
_cell.angle_beta   90.00
_cell.angle_gamma   90.00
#
_symmetry.space_group_name_H-M   'P 1'
#
loop_
_entity.id
_entity.type
_entity.pdbx_description
1 polymer ?
#
loop_
_entity_poly.entity_id
_entity_poly.type
_entity_poly.pdbx_seq_one_letter_code
_entity_poly.pdbx_strand_id
1 'polypeptide(L)'
;KYDQLRVDHPTHHSTKSNSRIDFIWSSGDVISNFAHCDIEDVLPSVSDHSIVILKIDNFLAAKSIKRNIPAKIVFDYEKMSDNK
;
A
#
# COMPACT_ATOMS: atom_id res chain seq x y z
N LYS A 1 -26.73 -10.27 -7.76
CA LYS A 1 -26.51 -10.13 -9.23
C LYS A 1 -25.40 -9.13 -9.60
N TYR A 2 -24.83 -8.37 -8.64
CA TYR A 2 -23.75 -7.38 -8.90
C TYR A 2 -22.34 -7.86 -8.51
N ASP A 3 -22.20 -9.01 -7.82
CA ASP A 3 -20.90 -9.48 -7.33
C ASP A 3 -20.11 -10.33 -8.33
N GLN A 4 -20.70 -10.73 -9.46
CA GLN A 4 -20.04 -11.66 -10.40
C GLN A 4 -18.77 -11.09 -11.06
N LEU A 5 -18.57 -9.77 -11.07
CA LEU A 5 -17.35 -9.13 -11.61
C LEU A 5 -16.31 -8.79 -10.54
N ARG A 6 -16.61 -8.98 -9.25
CA ARG A 6 -15.69 -8.72 -8.13
C ARG A 6 -14.94 -9.97 -7.65
N VAL A 7 -15.25 -11.13 -8.23
CA VAL A 7 -14.72 -12.42 -7.79
C VAL A 7 -13.36 -12.74 -8.41
N ASP A 8 -12.96 -12.03 -9.47
CA ASP A 8 -11.66 -12.26 -10.10
C ASP A 8 -10.57 -11.61 -9.25
N HIS A 9 -9.77 -12.47 -8.61
CA HIS A 9 -8.66 -12.16 -7.71
C HIS A 9 -9.09 -11.49 -6.37
N PRO A 10 -9.73 -12.25 -5.45
CA PRO A 10 -10.03 -11.77 -4.11
C PRO A 10 -8.74 -11.54 -3.31
N THR A 11 -8.77 -10.54 -2.44
CA THR A 11 -7.65 -10.25 -1.51
C THR A 11 -8.00 -10.56 -0.07
N HIS A 12 -9.28 -10.82 0.21
CA HIS A 12 -9.78 -11.26 1.50
C HIS A 12 -10.68 -12.48 1.31
N HIS A 13 -10.42 -13.52 2.09
CA HIS A 13 -11.05 -14.82 2.02
C HIS A 13 -11.70 -15.14 3.36
N SER A 14 -13.02 -15.23 3.38
CA SER A 14 -13.76 -15.64 4.57
C SER A 14 -14.64 -16.85 4.30
N THR A 15 -15.07 -17.51 5.36
CA THR A 15 -15.99 -18.66 5.27
C THR A 15 -17.35 -18.33 4.66
N LYS A 16 -17.73 -17.05 4.61
CA LYS A 16 -19.04 -16.58 4.13
C LYS A 16 -18.97 -15.96 2.74
N SER A 17 -17.87 -15.26 2.43
CA SER A 17 -17.71 -14.56 1.16
C SER A 17 -16.25 -14.18 0.92
N ASN A 18 -15.85 -14.22 -0.35
CA ASN A 18 -14.59 -13.65 -0.80
C ASN A 18 -14.82 -12.23 -1.32
N SER A 19 -13.88 -11.34 -1.04
CA SER A 19 -13.98 -9.94 -1.42
C SER A 19 -12.62 -9.37 -1.82
N ARG A 20 -12.63 -8.41 -2.74
CA ARG A 20 -11.45 -7.61 -3.07
C ARG A 20 -11.56 -6.26 -2.39
N ILE A 21 -10.85 -6.11 -1.27
CA ILE A 21 -10.92 -4.92 -0.40
C ILE A 21 -9.57 -4.26 -0.17
N ASP A 22 -8.47 -4.90 -0.60
CA ASP A 22 -7.12 -4.39 -0.45
C ASP A 22 -6.65 -3.79 -1.78
N PHE A 23 -6.22 -2.53 -1.74
CA PHE A 23 -5.85 -1.76 -2.92
C PHE A 23 -4.57 -0.97 -2.69
N ILE A 24 -3.77 -0.85 -3.74
CA ILE A 24 -2.62 0.06 -3.79
C ILE A 24 -3.01 1.23 -4.69
N TRP A 25 -3.06 2.43 -4.12
CA TRP A 25 -3.31 3.67 -4.88
C TRP A 25 -1.99 4.41 -5.11
N SER A 26 -1.85 4.98 -6.31
CA SER A 26 -0.62 5.66 -6.71
C SER A 26 -0.93 6.88 -7.56
N SER A 27 0.02 7.83 -7.64
CA SER A 27 -0.10 8.96 -8.54
C SER A 27 0.06 8.52 -10.00
N GLY A 28 -0.48 9.32 -10.92
CA GLY A 28 -0.37 9.08 -12.37
C GLY A 28 1.09 8.92 -12.84
N ASP A 29 2.00 9.70 -12.26
CA ASP A 29 3.42 9.65 -12.61
C ASP A 29 4.07 8.32 -12.23
N VAL A 30 3.69 7.73 -11.09
CA VAL A 30 4.26 6.47 -10.62
C VAL A 30 3.65 5.29 -11.37
N ILE A 31 2.34 5.31 -11.62
CA ILE A 31 1.67 4.23 -12.37
C ILE A 31 2.05 4.22 -13.86
N SER A 32 2.60 5.31 -14.40
CA SER A 32 3.11 5.33 -15.79
C SER A 32 4.26 4.33 -16.03
N ASN A 33 4.95 3.91 -14.97
CA ASN A 33 5.99 2.89 -15.01
C ASN A 33 5.50 1.54 -14.49
N PHE A 34 4.17 1.32 -14.50
CA PHE A 34 3.58 0.06 -14.10
C PHE A 34 4.09 -1.10 -14.95
N ALA A 35 4.71 -2.08 -14.30
CA ALA A 35 5.14 -3.30 -14.95
C ALA A 35 4.07 -4.39 -14.78
N HIS A 36 3.64 -4.63 -13.54
CA HIS A 36 2.74 -5.74 -13.23
C HIS A 36 2.06 -5.59 -11.86
N CYS A 37 0.90 -6.22 -11.68
CA CYS A 37 0.20 -6.36 -10.40
C CYS A 37 -0.19 -7.81 -10.21
N ASP A 38 0.11 -8.38 -9.05
CA ASP A 38 -0.18 -9.77 -8.72
C ASP A 38 -0.80 -9.88 -7.32
N ILE A 39 -1.46 -11.00 -7.05
CA ILE A 39 -2.01 -11.35 -5.74
C ILE A 39 -1.45 -12.71 -5.32
N GLU A 40 -0.77 -12.73 -4.18
CA GLU A 40 -0.17 -13.93 -3.62
C GLU A 40 -0.95 -14.37 -2.39
N ASP A 41 -1.50 -15.59 -2.43
CA ASP A 41 -2.26 -16.13 -1.31
C ASP A 41 -1.36 -16.47 -0.13
N VAL A 42 -1.86 -16.17 1.06
CA VAL A 42 -1.20 -16.52 2.32
C VAL A 42 -1.91 -17.71 2.94
N LEU A 43 -1.18 -18.55 3.67
CA LEU A 43 -1.77 -19.63 4.42
C LEU A 43 -2.88 -19.10 5.36
N PRO A 44 -4.09 -19.70 5.38
CA PRO A 44 -5.20 -19.23 6.22
C PRO A 44 -4.91 -19.23 7.72
N SER A 45 -3.90 -19.99 8.16
CA SER A 45 -3.44 -19.98 9.56
C SER A 45 -2.68 -18.71 9.95
N VAL A 46 -2.23 -17.93 8.96
CA VAL A 46 -1.45 -16.70 9.15
C VAL A 46 -2.34 -15.48 8.94
N SER A 47 -3.12 -15.46 7.87
CA SER A 47 -4.07 -14.39 7.57
C SER A 47 -5.18 -14.87 6.66
N ASP A 48 -6.35 -14.25 6.79
CA ASP A 48 -7.48 -14.31 5.87
C ASP A 48 -7.34 -13.34 4.68
N HIS A 49 -6.25 -12.57 4.61
CA HIS A 49 -5.93 -11.71 3.48
C HIS A 49 -4.75 -12.25 2.65
N SER A 50 -4.86 -12.10 1.33
CA SER A 50 -3.78 -12.29 0.36
C SER A 50 -2.93 -11.03 0.24
N ILE A 51 -1.69 -11.16 -0.21
CA ILE A 51 -0.76 -10.05 -0.43
C ILE A 51 -0.99 -9.47 -1.81
N VAL A 52 -1.18 -8.14 -1.90
CA VAL A 52 -1.23 -7.42 -3.18
C VAL A 52 0.19 -6.92 -3.52
N ILE A 53 0.72 -7.33 -4.67
CA ILE A 53 2.08 -7.03 -5.09
C ILE A 53 2.05 -6.14 -6.32
N LEU A 54 2.63 -4.94 -6.22
CA LEU A 54 2.78 -4.01 -7.33
C LEU A 54 4.25 -3.95 -7.78
N LYS A 55 4.52 -4.30 -9.04
CA LYS A 55 5.83 -4.19 -9.68
C LYS A 55 5.85 -2.95 -10.56
N ILE A 56 6.82 -2.07 -10.33
CA ILE A 56 7.00 -0.80 -11.03
C ILE A 56 8.43 -0.78 -11.55
N ASP A 57 8.59 -0.61 -12.86
CA ASP A 57 9.91 -0.49 -13.46
C ASP A 57 10.50 0.90 -13.18
N ASN A 58 11.83 1.00 -13.12
CA ASN A 58 12.52 2.28 -13.11
C ASN A 58 12.11 3.29 -12.01
N PHE A 59 11.70 2.82 -10.82
CA PHE A 59 11.34 3.69 -9.70
C PHE A 59 12.45 4.72 -9.33
N LEU A 60 13.71 4.38 -9.58
CA LEU A 60 14.88 5.23 -9.32
C LEU A 60 15.17 6.27 -10.41
N ALA A 61 14.56 6.14 -11.59
CA ALA A 61 14.67 7.11 -12.69
C ALA A 61 13.63 8.23 -12.61
N ALA A 62 12.75 8.22 -11.60
CA ALA A 62 11.90 9.34 -11.23
C ALA A 62 12.78 10.50 -10.70
N LYS A 63 13.41 11.23 -11.63
CA LYS A 63 14.28 12.40 -11.45
C LYS A 63 13.66 13.56 -10.66
N SER A 64 12.44 13.41 -10.15
CA SER A 64 11.59 14.51 -9.66
C SER A 64 10.98 14.27 -8.28
N ILE A 65 11.19 13.13 -7.61
CA ILE A 65 10.80 13.03 -6.19
C ILE A 65 11.93 13.64 -5.36
N LYS A 66 11.98 14.98 -5.30
CA LYS A 66 12.47 15.63 -4.09
C LYS A 66 11.57 15.12 -2.97
N ARG A 67 11.99 14.06 -2.28
CA ARG A 67 11.40 13.74 -0.98
C ARG A 67 11.60 15.02 -0.17
N ASN A 68 10.53 15.80 0.00
CA ASN A 68 10.39 16.67 1.15
C ASN A 68 10.29 15.69 2.32
N ILE A 69 11.44 15.12 2.69
CA ILE A 69 11.62 14.52 4.01
C ILE A 69 11.32 15.71 4.91
N PRO A 70 10.22 15.72 5.68
CA PRO A 70 10.05 16.75 6.69
C PRO A 70 11.32 16.68 7.51
N ALA A 71 12.09 17.77 7.55
CA ALA A 71 13.29 17.83 8.37
C ALA A 71 12.88 17.29 9.74
N LYS A 72 13.55 16.21 10.17
CA LYS A 72 13.28 15.53 11.44
C LYS A 72 12.96 16.62 12.46
N ILE A 73 11.72 16.68 12.93
CA ILE A 73 11.36 17.59 14.01
C ILE A 73 12.10 17.00 15.21
N VAL A 74 13.32 17.49 15.43
CA VAL A 74 14.05 17.23 16.66
C VAL A 74 13.28 18.03 17.69
N PHE A 75 12.46 17.34 18.49
CA PHE A 75 11.88 17.94 19.66
C PHE A 75 13.04 18.37 20.56
N ASP A 76 13.20 19.68 20.69
CA ASP A 76 14.16 20.30 21.59
C ASP A 76 13.59 20.22 23.00
N TYR A 77 13.95 19.14 23.71
CA TYR A 77 13.47 18.87 25.07
C TYR A 77 13.88 19.96 26.07
N GLU A 78 14.88 20.80 25.76
CA GLU A 78 15.25 21.94 26.61
C GLU A 78 14.20 23.06 26.57
N LYS A 79 13.38 23.13 25.51
CA LYS A 79 12.25 24.07 25.40
C LYS A 79 10.95 23.55 25.99
N MET A 80 10.93 22.32 26.49
CA MET A 80 9.81 21.73 27.23
C MET A 80 10.00 21.82 28.75
N SER A 81 10.68 22.87 29.23
CA SER A 81 10.59 23.23 30.64
C SER A 81 9.20 23.81 30.91
N ASP A 82 8.33 23.02 31.54
CA ASP A 82 7.17 23.53 32.28
C ASP A 82 7.68 24.39 33.45
N ASN A 83 8.12 25.62 33.14
CA ASN A 83 8.36 26.63 34.17
C ASN A 83 7.00 27.13 34.65
N LYS A 84 6.50 26.49 35.71
CA LYS A 84 5.57 27.10 36.67
C LYS A 84 6.29 28.14 37.52
#